data_AF-A0A9Q3VB65-F1
#
_entry.id   AF-A0A9Q3VB65-F1
#
_cell.length_a   1.000
_cell.length_b   1.000
_cell.length_c   1.000
_cell.angle_alpha   90.00
_cell.angle_beta   90.00
_cell.angle_gamma   90.00
#
_symmetry.space_group_name_H-M   'P 1'
#
loop_
_entity.id
_entity.type
_entity.pdbx_description
1 polymer ?
#
loop_
_entity_poly.entity_id
_entity_poly.type
_entity_poly.pdbx_seq_one_letter_code
_entity_poly.pdbx_strand_id
1 'polypeptide(L)'
;MEKCQIDNILGKEENTREVLNTILDISYDGIVVVNKNGFITMLSRAYADFLQVEREDVIGEHVTNVIENTRAHIVVKTGITEFAEIQKIREKYIIVTRIPIIQNGEVQGALEKVLFRDIKDFNLLYNKIGNMKTNIRKYNEEHRKSNSAIYCFDNIIGDSSKLQRAKNLAKKAALTESNVLLIGESGTGKELFAHAIHKESHRKYGNFVKVNCSAIPRELLELELFGHQEGFFTGVKKEYKIGNFQLASGGTIFLDEIGDMPLYMQGKILKVLQEKQVKKIGAIDIRVMATTNKNLSKMVREGKFREDLYYRLNVININIPSLRERPKDIVTLTNYLLEKICKKLQKEVQGVSSKAMDRLQSYSWHGNVRQLENVIERAVNMVEYNGKIKIEHLPQEITGKITKFSVEKLEDVMKKTEKETILNALRAFDGNKTQTAKALNISRTTLYEKMTKHGILF
;
A
#
# COMPACT_ATOMS: atom_id res chain seq x y z
N MET A 1 44.25 -48.07 -54.53
CA MET A 1 44.21 -47.10 -53.42
C MET A 1 43.07 -46.10 -53.58
N GLU A 2 42.81 -45.55 -54.77
CA GLU A 2 41.72 -44.58 -55.01
C GLU A 2 40.31 -45.09 -54.69
N LYS A 3 39.97 -46.34 -55.04
CA LYS A 3 38.62 -46.90 -54.78
C LYS A 3 38.26 -46.92 -53.29
N CYS A 4 39.22 -47.28 -52.43
CA CYS A 4 39.04 -47.33 -50.98
C CYS A 4 38.98 -45.93 -50.32
N GLN A 5 39.57 -44.90 -50.96
CA GLN A 5 39.42 -43.51 -50.51
C GLN A 5 38.06 -42.92 -50.91
N ILE A 6 37.55 -43.25 -52.10
CA ILE A 6 36.23 -42.85 -52.58
C ILE A 6 35.12 -43.49 -51.72
N ASP A 7 35.22 -44.79 -51.45
CA ASP A 7 34.24 -45.51 -50.61
C ASP A 7 34.21 -44.96 -49.17
N ASN A 8 35.36 -44.52 -48.63
CA ASN A 8 35.44 -43.89 -47.31
C ASN A 8 34.86 -42.47 -47.25
N ILE A 9 34.95 -41.70 -48.34
CA ILE A 9 34.34 -40.36 -48.44
C ILE A 9 32.83 -40.50 -48.58
N LEU A 10 32.36 -41.39 -49.46
CA LEU A 10 30.94 -41.70 -49.66
C LEU A 10 30.28 -42.18 -48.35
N GLY A 11 30.92 -43.11 -47.62
CA GLY A 11 30.41 -43.59 -46.34
C GLY A 11 30.35 -42.53 -45.23
N LYS A 12 31.24 -41.52 -45.25
CA LYS A 12 31.17 -40.37 -44.32
C LYS A 12 30.04 -39.39 -44.69
N GLU A 13 29.82 -39.14 -45.97
CA GLU A 13 28.73 -38.28 -46.45
C GLU A 13 27.36 -38.90 -46.16
N GLU A 14 27.21 -40.21 -46.38
CA GLU A 14 25.98 -40.97 -46.12
C GLU A 14 25.61 -40.94 -44.62
N ASN A 15 26.58 -41.19 -43.74
CA ASN A 15 26.38 -41.11 -42.28
C ASN A 15 26.01 -39.70 -41.80
N THR A 16 26.63 -38.66 -42.39
CA THR A 16 26.31 -37.26 -42.04
C THR A 16 24.88 -36.89 -42.43
N ARG A 17 24.39 -37.39 -43.57
CA ARG A 17 23.02 -37.16 -44.04
C ARG A 17 21.99 -37.87 -43.15
N GLU A 18 22.27 -39.08 -42.69
CA GLU A 18 21.41 -39.82 -41.76
C GLU A 18 21.28 -39.12 -40.40
N VAL A 19 22.38 -38.60 -39.87
CA VAL A 19 22.37 -37.81 -38.61
C VAL A 19 21.53 -36.54 -38.78
N LEU A 20 21.70 -35.80 -39.88
CA LEU A 20 20.93 -34.59 -40.15
C LEU A 20 19.43 -34.88 -40.33
N ASN A 21 19.06 -35.95 -41.03
CA ASN A 21 17.67 -36.38 -41.17
C ASN A 21 17.04 -36.71 -39.80
N THR A 22 17.80 -37.38 -38.94
CA THR A 22 17.35 -37.73 -37.58
C THR A 22 17.12 -36.47 -36.73
N ILE A 23 18.01 -35.49 -36.81
CA ILE A 23 17.85 -34.20 -36.12
C ILE A 23 16.57 -33.47 -36.59
N LEU A 24 16.31 -33.46 -37.90
CA LEU A 24 15.10 -32.85 -38.46
C LEU A 24 13.81 -33.54 -38.00
N ASP A 25 13.84 -34.86 -37.83
CA ASP A 25 12.67 -35.62 -37.37
C ASP A 25 12.42 -35.45 -35.86
N ILE A 26 13.47 -35.31 -35.06
CA ILE A 26 13.37 -35.07 -33.61
C ILE A 26 12.78 -33.69 -33.30
N SER A 27 12.98 -32.68 -34.16
CA SER A 27 12.47 -31.34 -33.89
C SER A 27 10.95 -31.22 -33.96
N TYR A 28 10.21 -32.23 -34.44
CA TYR A 28 8.75 -32.23 -34.68
C TYR A 28 8.22 -31.05 -35.53
N ASP A 29 9.13 -30.25 -36.07
CA ASP A 29 8.87 -29.08 -36.90
C ASP A 29 8.68 -29.50 -38.36
N GLY A 30 7.80 -28.80 -39.08
CA GLY A 30 7.73 -28.94 -40.54
C GLY A 30 8.94 -28.25 -41.16
N ILE A 31 9.89 -28.99 -41.74
CA ILE A 31 11.13 -28.43 -42.29
C ILE A 31 11.36 -28.98 -43.69
N VAL A 32 11.73 -28.10 -44.62
CA VAL A 32 12.26 -28.46 -45.94
C VAL A 32 13.57 -27.73 -46.20
N VAL A 33 14.50 -28.43 -46.85
CA VAL A 33 15.77 -27.87 -47.31
C VAL A 33 15.83 -27.99 -48.82
N VAL A 34 16.20 -26.90 -49.48
CA VAL A 34 16.38 -26.84 -50.94
C VAL A 34 17.82 -26.45 -51.28
N ASN A 35 18.34 -26.95 -52.40
CA ASN A 35 19.65 -26.54 -52.92
C ASN A 35 19.58 -25.19 -53.65
N LYS A 36 20.73 -24.71 -54.14
CA LYS A 36 20.87 -23.45 -54.89
C LYS A 36 19.99 -23.31 -56.14
N ASN A 37 19.47 -24.42 -56.66
CA ASN A 37 18.61 -24.46 -57.82
C ASN A 37 17.12 -24.64 -57.44
N GLY A 38 16.79 -24.67 -56.15
CA GLY A 38 15.41 -24.80 -55.67
C GLY A 38 14.88 -26.24 -55.59
N PHE A 39 15.74 -27.25 -55.76
CA PHE A 39 15.34 -28.66 -55.63
C PHE A 39 15.44 -29.13 -54.18
N ILE A 40 14.46 -29.90 -53.75
CA ILE A 40 14.36 -30.43 -52.39
C ILE A 40 15.49 -31.44 -52.14
N THR A 41 16.29 -31.20 -51.12
CA THR A 41 17.37 -32.10 -50.69
C THR A 41 17.01 -32.87 -49.41
N MET A 42 16.18 -32.27 -48.56
CA MET A 42 15.69 -32.87 -47.32
C MET A 42 14.29 -32.37 -47.00
N LEU A 43 13.47 -33.23 -46.42
CA LEU A 43 12.12 -32.91 -45.95
C LEU A 43 11.89 -33.70 -44.65
N SER A 44 11.49 -33.02 -43.57
CA SER A 44 11.16 -33.69 -42.31
C SER A 44 9.89 -34.52 -42.45
N ARG A 45 9.79 -35.63 -41.72
CA ARG A 45 8.56 -36.46 -41.72
C ARG A 45 7.33 -35.65 -41.34
N ALA A 46 7.48 -34.81 -40.32
CA ALA A 46 6.43 -33.90 -39.86
C ALA A 46 5.89 -32.97 -40.97
N TYR A 47 6.73 -32.58 -41.94
CA TYR A 47 6.27 -31.77 -43.06
C TYR A 47 5.68 -32.62 -44.19
N ALA A 48 6.28 -33.77 -44.48
CA ALA A 48 5.75 -34.74 -45.44
C ALA A 48 4.31 -35.15 -45.06
N ASP A 49 4.07 -35.48 -43.78
CA ASP A 49 2.75 -35.80 -43.24
C ASP A 49 1.75 -34.65 -43.42
N PHE A 50 2.20 -33.42 -43.19
CA PHE A 50 1.37 -32.23 -43.36
C PHE A 50 1.00 -31.97 -44.83
N LEU A 51 1.94 -32.19 -45.73
CA LEU A 51 1.76 -32.08 -47.18
C LEU A 51 1.03 -33.29 -47.77
N GLN A 52 0.92 -34.40 -47.02
CA GLN A 52 0.37 -35.68 -47.46
C GLN A 52 1.08 -36.23 -48.70
N VAL A 53 2.42 -36.26 -48.64
CA VAL A 53 3.29 -36.79 -49.69
C VAL A 53 4.28 -37.78 -49.08
N GLU A 54 4.72 -38.76 -49.86
CA GLU A 54 5.84 -39.60 -49.47
C GLU A 54 7.15 -38.85 -49.70
N ARG A 55 8.07 -38.93 -48.74
CA ARG A 55 9.31 -38.13 -48.77
C ARG A 55 10.18 -38.54 -49.95
N GLU A 56 10.29 -39.84 -50.19
CA GLU A 56 11.13 -40.43 -51.23
C GLU A 56 10.70 -39.97 -52.64
N ASP A 57 9.41 -39.66 -52.84
CA ASP A 57 8.86 -39.23 -54.12
C ASP A 57 9.12 -37.74 -54.43
N VAL A 58 9.45 -36.94 -53.40
CA VAL A 58 9.59 -35.48 -53.53
C VAL A 58 11.04 -35.00 -53.37
N ILE A 59 11.95 -35.85 -52.90
CA ILE A 59 13.38 -35.52 -52.92
C ILE A 59 13.84 -35.42 -54.38
N GLY A 60 14.52 -34.32 -54.71
CA GLY A 60 14.99 -34.05 -56.07
C GLY A 60 13.97 -33.31 -56.94
N GLU A 61 12.72 -33.17 -56.50
CA GLU A 61 11.72 -32.33 -57.17
C GLU A 61 11.93 -30.85 -56.85
N HIS A 62 11.53 -29.98 -57.78
CA HIS A 62 11.58 -28.54 -57.54
C HIS A 62 10.51 -28.13 -56.52
N VAL A 63 10.89 -27.34 -55.53
CA VAL A 63 10.06 -27.06 -54.34
C VAL A 63 8.69 -26.47 -54.68
N THR A 64 8.57 -25.72 -55.78
CA THR A 64 7.29 -25.13 -56.24
C THR A 64 6.31 -26.15 -56.78
N ASN A 65 6.76 -27.34 -57.17
CA ASN A 65 5.91 -28.43 -57.65
C ASN A 65 5.29 -29.21 -56.47
N VAL A 66 5.91 -29.12 -55.29
CA VAL A 66 5.57 -29.91 -54.11
C VAL A 66 4.84 -29.06 -53.06
N ILE A 67 5.25 -27.80 -52.87
CA ILE A 67 4.75 -26.93 -51.80
C ILE A 67 4.06 -25.71 -52.41
N GLU A 68 2.73 -25.66 -52.28
CA GLU A 68 1.91 -24.55 -52.74
C GLU A 68 2.37 -23.21 -52.13
N ASN A 69 2.53 -22.18 -52.98
CA ASN A 69 2.88 -20.82 -52.57
C ASN A 69 4.18 -20.70 -51.75
N THR A 70 5.07 -21.68 -51.82
CA THR A 70 6.40 -21.56 -51.21
C THR A 70 7.22 -20.47 -51.88
N ARG A 71 8.06 -19.81 -51.08
CA ARG A 71 9.04 -18.83 -51.55
C ARG A 71 10.47 -19.25 -51.23
N ALA A 72 10.71 -20.51 -50.85
CA ALA A 72 12.06 -21.02 -50.57
C ALA A 72 13.01 -20.78 -51.77
N HIS A 73 12.55 -21.07 -52.98
CA HIS A 73 13.30 -20.81 -54.23
C HIS A 73 13.58 -19.32 -54.49
N ILE A 74 12.79 -18.40 -53.93
CA ILE A 74 13.03 -16.95 -54.01
C ILE A 74 14.12 -16.57 -53.01
N VAL A 75 14.04 -17.07 -51.77
CA VAL A 75 15.06 -16.83 -50.74
C VAL A 75 16.44 -17.34 -51.17
N VAL A 76 16.49 -18.46 -51.90
CA VAL A 76 17.73 -18.93 -52.54
C VAL A 76 18.31 -17.89 -53.51
N LYS A 77 17.46 -17.25 -54.33
CA LYS A 77 17.90 -16.25 -55.33
C LYS A 77 18.27 -14.91 -54.71
N THR A 78 17.53 -14.48 -53.69
CA THR A 78 17.71 -13.15 -53.10
C THR A 78 18.74 -13.15 -51.99
N GLY A 79 18.96 -14.28 -51.32
CA GLY A 79 19.76 -14.34 -50.10
C GLY A 79 19.16 -13.58 -48.93
N ILE A 80 17.87 -13.21 -49.00
CA ILE A 80 17.16 -12.43 -47.97
C ILE A 80 16.29 -13.37 -47.15
N THR A 81 16.50 -13.39 -45.84
CA THR A 81 15.67 -14.12 -44.89
C THR A 81 14.24 -13.58 -44.86
N GLU A 82 13.26 -14.47 -44.92
CA GLU A 82 11.84 -14.16 -44.69
C GLU A 82 11.44 -14.73 -43.33
N PHE A 83 11.02 -13.88 -42.38
CA PHE A 83 10.78 -14.29 -41.00
C PHE A 83 9.30 -14.21 -40.65
N ALA A 84 8.75 -15.32 -40.12
CA ALA A 84 7.36 -15.43 -39.67
C ALA A 84 6.30 -14.98 -40.71
N GLU A 85 6.51 -15.33 -41.97
CA GLU A 85 5.60 -15.03 -43.07
C GLU A 85 4.38 -15.95 -43.08
N ILE A 86 3.24 -15.43 -43.51
CA ILE A 86 2.02 -16.22 -43.70
C ILE A 86 2.06 -16.88 -45.08
N GLN A 87 1.87 -18.19 -45.12
CA GLN A 87 1.73 -18.95 -46.36
C GLN A 87 0.42 -19.73 -46.33
N LYS A 88 -0.29 -19.76 -47.46
CA LYS A 88 -1.48 -20.60 -47.63
C LYS A 88 -1.07 -21.90 -48.33
N ILE A 89 -1.36 -23.02 -47.69
CA ILE A 89 -1.24 -24.37 -48.27
C ILE A 89 -2.62 -25.02 -48.15
N ARG A 90 -3.24 -25.36 -49.28
CA ARG A 90 -4.63 -25.81 -49.34
C ARG A 90 -5.55 -24.81 -48.63
N GLU A 91 -6.42 -25.27 -47.72
CA GLU A 91 -7.34 -24.43 -46.95
C GLU A 91 -6.74 -23.91 -45.61
N LYS A 92 -5.44 -24.11 -45.36
CA LYS A 92 -4.79 -23.73 -44.09
C LYS A 92 -3.78 -22.59 -44.29
N TYR A 93 -3.79 -21.65 -43.35
CA TYR A 93 -2.76 -20.62 -43.24
C TYR A 93 -1.72 -21.07 -42.22
N ILE A 94 -0.48 -21.17 -42.68
CA ILE A 94 0.68 -21.52 -41.87
C ILE A 94 1.58 -20.30 -41.68
N ILE A 95 2.37 -20.30 -40.62
CA ILE A 95 3.43 -19.31 -40.40
C ILE A 95 4.76 -19.99 -40.62
N VAL A 96 5.60 -19.44 -41.50
CA VAL A 96 6.87 -20.03 -41.93
C VAL A 96 8.02 -19.05 -41.79
N THR A 97 9.22 -19.58 -41.62
CA THR A 97 10.48 -18.83 -41.68
C THR A 97 11.38 -19.48 -42.71
N ARG A 98 11.95 -18.68 -43.61
CA ARG A 98 12.82 -19.13 -44.70
C ARG A 98 14.17 -18.45 -44.58
N ILE A 99 15.22 -19.24 -44.43
CA ILE A 99 16.58 -18.78 -44.14
C ILE A 99 17.50 -19.26 -45.27
N PRO A 100 18.26 -18.39 -45.94
CA PRO A 100 19.25 -18.82 -46.92
C PRO A 100 20.40 -19.54 -46.23
N ILE A 101 20.86 -20.63 -46.84
CA ILE A 101 22.03 -21.38 -46.39
C ILE A 101 23.24 -20.78 -47.11
N ILE A 102 24.11 -20.10 -46.37
CA ILE A 102 25.26 -19.38 -46.92
C ILE A 102 26.54 -20.12 -46.56
N GLN A 103 27.37 -20.43 -47.55
CA GLN A 103 28.68 -21.03 -47.38
C GLN A 103 29.70 -20.26 -48.23
N ASN A 104 30.84 -19.90 -47.63
CA ASN A 104 31.89 -19.11 -48.29
C ASN A 104 31.40 -17.79 -48.94
N GLY A 105 30.36 -17.17 -48.37
CA GLY A 105 29.77 -15.92 -48.89
C GLY A 105 28.75 -16.11 -50.02
N GLU A 106 28.48 -17.34 -50.45
CA GLU A 106 27.52 -17.65 -51.51
C GLU A 106 26.30 -18.41 -50.96
N VAL A 107 25.13 -18.16 -51.53
CA VAL A 107 23.89 -18.88 -51.18
C VAL A 107 23.90 -20.26 -51.83
N GLN A 108 23.99 -21.31 -51.01
CA GLN A 108 24.02 -22.71 -51.44
C GLN A 108 22.64 -23.38 -51.41
N GLY A 109 21.64 -22.72 -50.83
CA GLY A 109 20.31 -23.27 -50.65
C GLY A 109 19.46 -22.44 -49.69
N ALA A 110 18.33 -23.00 -49.26
CA ALA A 110 17.49 -22.40 -48.23
C ALA A 110 16.83 -23.46 -47.35
N LEU A 111 16.61 -23.08 -46.10
CA LEU A 111 15.84 -23.82 -45.10
C LEU A 111 14.49 -23.13 -44.95
N GLU A 112 13.38 -23.84 -45.14
CA GLU A 112 12.04 -23.37 -44.77
C GLU A 112 11.54 -24.17 -43.57
N LYS A 113 11.13 -23.46 -42.52
CA LYS A 113 10.63 -24.00 -41.25
C LYS A 113 9.22 -23.48 -40.98
N VAL A 114 8.28 -24.40 -40.74
CA VAL A 114 6.92 -24.11 -40.30
C VAL A 114 6.91 -23.87 -38.79
N LEU A 115 6.54 -22.66 -38.38
CA LEU A 115 6.37 -22.29 -36.97
C LEU A 115 4.99 -22.67 -36.43
N PHE A 116 3.94 -22.49 -37.23
CA PHE A 116 2.56 -22.84 -36.89
C PHE A 116 1.86 -23.45 -38.10
N ARG A 117 1.23 -24.62 -37.91
CA ARG A 117 0.51 -25.37 -38.97
C ARG A 117 -0.94 -24.87 -39.16
N ASP A 118 -1.42 -24.04 -38.23
CA ASP A 118 -2.67 -23.30 -38.34
C ASP A 118 -2.52 -21.95 -37.61
N ILE A 119 -2.81 -20.85 -38.29
CA ILE A 119 -2.82 -19.50 -37.70
C ILE A 119 -3.79 -19.38 -36.51
N LYS A 120 -4.79 -20.26 -36.41
CA LYS A 120 -5.69 -20.33 -35.25
C LYS A 120 -4.94 -20.69 -33.96
N ASP A 121 -3.93 -21.55 -34.03
CA ASP A 121 -3.12 -21.94 -32.86
C ASP A 121 -2.27 -20.76 -32.37
N PHE A 122 -1.72 -19.98 -33.31
CA PHE A 122 -1.03 -18.73 -33.00
C PHE A 122 -1.96 -17.72 -32.34
N ASN A 123 -3.17 -17.52 -32.89
CA ASN A 123 -4.17 -16.62 -32.32
C ASN A 123 -4.62 -17.08 -30.91
N LEU A 124 -4.76 -18.38 -30.68
CA LEU A 124 -5.09 -18.92 -29.36
C LEU A 124 -3.98 -18.60 -28.34
N LEU A 125 -2.71 -18.78 -28.71
CA LEU A 125 -1.56 -18.45 -27.87
C LEU A 125 -1.47 -16.94 -27.60
N TYR A 126 -1.64 -16.13 -28.64
CA TYR A 126 -1.66 -14.66 -28.55
C TYR A 126 -2.76 -14.18 -27.60
N ASN A 127 -3.97 -14.73 -27.73
CA ASN A 127 -5.11 -14.40 -26.86
C ASN A 127 -4.86 -14.85 -25.41
N LYS A 128 -4.27 -16.03 -25.17
CA LYS A 128 -3.89 -16.46 -23.82
C LYS A 128 -2.90 -15.50 -23.17
N ILE A 129 -1.86 -15.07 -23.91
CA ILE A 129 -0.88 -14.09 -23.44
C ILE A 129 -1.55 -12.73 -23.16
N GLY A 130 -2.45 -12.29 -24.05
CA GLY A 130 -3.22 -11.05 -23.86
C GLY A 130 -4.09 -11.10 -22.60
N ASN A 131 -4.82 -12.18 -22.38
CA ASN A 131 -5.67 -12.37 -21.22
C ASN A 131 -4.86 -12.41 -19.92
N MET A 132 -3.71 -13.09 -19.90
CA MET A 132 -2.80 -13.07 -18.75
C MET A 132 -2.27 -11.65 -18.45
N LYS A 133 -1.83 -10.91 -19.47
CA LYS A 133 -1.39 -9.51 -19.30
C LYS A 133 -2.51 -8.62 -18.75
N THR A 134 -3.73 -8.83 -19.20
CA THR A 134 -4.90 -8.05 -18.77
C THR A 134 -5.28 -8.35 -17.33
N ASN A 135 -5.25 -9.62 -16.93
CA ASN A 135 -5.52 -10.05 -15.55
C ASN A 135 -4.44 -9.53 -14.58
N ILE A 136 -3.17 -9.59 -14.97
CA ILE A 136 -2.06 -9.00 -14.20
C ILE A 136 -2.25 -7.48 -14.05
N ARG A 137 -2.69 -6.79 -15.11
CA ARG A 137 -2.95 -5.35 -15.06
C ARG A 137 -4.12 -4.98 -14.14
N LYS A 138 -5.24 -5.70 -14.23
CA LYS A 138 -6.41 -5.50 -13.34
C LYS A 138 -6.06 -5.77 -11.88
N TYR A 139 -5.36 -6.87 -11.61
CA TYR A 139 -4.84 -7.21 -10.28
C TYR A 139 -3.92 -6.11 -9.74
N ASN A 140 -2.99 -5.61 -10.56
CA ASN A 140 -2.07 -4.53 -10.17
C ASN A 140 -2.79 -3.18 -9.95
N GLU A 141 -3.86 -2.87 -10.67
CA GLU A 141 -4.61 -1.62 -10.51
C GLU A 141 -5.45 -1.59 -9.22
N GLU A 142 -6.07 -2.71 -8.83
CA GLU A 142 -6.77 -2.83 -7.54
C GLU A 142 -5.80 -2.77 -6.36
N HIS A 143 -4.64 -3.43 -6.47
CA HIS A 143 -3.59 -3.35 -5.46
C HIS A 143 -2.91 -1.98 -5.38
N ARG A 144 -2.73 -1.25 -6.50
CA ARG A 144 -2.21 0.12 -6.50
C ARG A 144 -3.12 1.10 -5.77
N LYS A 145 -4.46 0.93 -5.84
CA LYS A 145 -5.38 1.78 -5.06
C LYS A 145 -5.23 1.60 -3.56
N SER A 146 -4.92 0.38 -3.09
CA SER A 146 -4.69 0.10 -1.66
C SER A 146 -3.27 0.48 -1.19
N ASN A 147 -2.27 0.34 -2.07
CA ASN A 147 -0.85 0.55 -1.77
C ASN A 147 -0.30 1.87 -2.32
N SER A 148 -1.09 2.95 -2.34
CA SER A 148 -0.62 4.27 -2.79
C SER A 148 -0.73 5.32 -1.68
N ALA A 149 0.28 6.18 -1.60
CA ALA A 149 0.28 7.30 -0.66
C ALA A 149 -0.66 8.41 -1.17
N ILE A 150 -1.77 8.60 -0.47
CA ILE A 150 -2.83 9.53 -0.89
C ILE A 150 -2.55 10.99 -0.46
N TYR A 151 -1.88 11.17 0.68
CA TYR A 151 -1.71 12.48 1.34
C TYR A 151 -0.38 13.15 0.96
N CYS A 152 -0.38 14.49 0.87
CA CYS A 152 0.80 15.34 0.74
C CYS A 152 1.00 16.20 2.00
N PHE A 153 2.07 17.00 2.02
CA PHE A 153 2.36 17.91 3.13
C PHE A 153 1.26 18.96 3.35
N ASP A 154 0.49 19.31 2.32
CA ASP A 154 -0.64 20.26 2.43
C ASP A 154 -1.79 19.69 3.27
N ASN A 155 -1.87 18.35 3.40
CA ASN A 155 -2.84 17.71 4.29
C ASN A 155 -2.42 17.76 5.77
N ILE A 156 -1.20 18.19 6.09
CA ILE A 156 -0.73 18.35 7.47
C ILE A 156 -1.02 19.78 7.90
N ILE A 157 -2.16 20.00 8.53
CA ILE A 157 -2.65 21.34 8.89
C ILE A 157 -1.94 21.89 10.15
N GLY A 158 -1.51 23.15 10.08
CA GLY A 158 -0.90 23.90 11.18
C GLY A 158 0.37 24.65 10.79
N ASP A 159 0.67 25.71 11.54
CA ASP A 159 1.75 26.67 11.32
C ASP A 159 2.63 26.91 12.55
N SER A 160 2.40 26.17 13.63
CA SER A 160 3.28 26.20 14.80
C SER A 160 4.73 25.89 14.42
N SER A 161 5.67 26.58 15.06
CA SER A 161 7.10 26.43 14.80
C SER A 161 7.59 24.99 14.97
N LYS A 162 7.05 24.26 15.97
CA LYS A 162 7.34 22.84 16.19
C LYS A 162 6.88 21.97 15.02
N LEU A 163 5.67 22.19 14.52
CA LEU A 163 5.16 21.42 13.38
C LEU A 163 5.91 21.76 12.10
N GLN A 164 6.21 23.03 11.86
CA GLN A 164 6.99 23.48 10.70
C GLN A 164 8.40 22.89 10.71
N ARG A 165 9.04 22.79 11.88
CA ARG A 165 10.33 22.08 12.02
C ARG A 165 10.21 20.60 11.64
N ALA A 166 9.16 19.91 12.08
CA ALA A 166 8.90 18.51 11.72
C ALA A 166 8.64 18.35 10.20
N LYS A 167 7.83 19.23 9.60
CA LYS A 167 7.56 19.27 8.14
C LYS A 167 8.86 19.47 7.35
N ASN A 168 9.69 20.43 7.75
CA ASN A 168 10.95 20.71 7.06
C ASN A 168 11.93 19.54 7.13
N LEU A 169 12.01 18.86 8.28
CA LEU A 169 12.84 17.66 8.40
C LEU A 169 12.29 16.51 7.56
N ALA A 170 10.96 16.34 7.51
CA ALA A 170 10.29 15.35 6.65
C ALA A 170 10.52 15.61 5.16
N LYS A 171 10.47 16.87 4.70
CA LYS A 171 10.81 17.25 3.32
C LYS A 171 12.26 16.92 2.97
N LYS A 172 13.21 17.24 3.87
CA LYS A 172 14.62 16.85 3.69
C LYS A 172 14.79 15.34 3.64
N ALA A 173 14.06 14.61 4.50
CA ALA A 173 14.07 13.16 4.49
C ALA A 173 13.53 12.60 3.17
N ALA A 174 12.50 13.20 2.58
CA ALA A 174 11.89 12.75 1.33
C ALA A 174 12.90 12.67 0.17
N LEU A 175 13.85 13.62 0.12
CA LEU A 175 14.92 13.70 -0.88
C LEU A 175 16.05 12.65 -0.71
N THR A 176 15.98 11.83 0.35
CA THR A 176 16.99 10.80 0.64
C THR A 176 16.38 9.41 0.64
N GLU A 177 17.24 8.40 0.47
CA GLU A 177 16.87 6.98 0.55
C GLU A 177 16.98 6.41 1.97
N SER A 178 17.31 7.24 2.96
CA SER A 178 17.51 6.81 4.35
C SER A 178 16.20 6.37 5.02
N ASN A 179 16.35 5.45 5.98
CA ASN A 179 15.26 5.01 6.84
C ASN A 179 14.76 6.17 7.71
N VAL A 180 13.44 6.26 7.85
CA VAL A 180 12.80 7.34 8.63
C VAL A 180 12.04 6.73 9.80
N LEU A 181 12.31 7.23 11.00
CA LEU A 181 11.57 6.90 12.21
C LEU A 181 10.70 8.10 12.62
N LEU A 182 9.38 7.92 12.55
CA LEU A 182 8.38 8.90 12.96
C LEU A 182 7.96 8.63 14.41
N ILE A 183 8.31 9.53 15.32
CA ILE A 183 7.99 9.40 16.74
C ILE A 183 6.88 10.38 17.09
N GLY A 184 5.85 9.90 17.76
CA GLY A 184 4.79 10.77 18.26
C GLY A 184 3.65 10.00 18.89
N GLU A 185 2.87 10.68 19.71
CA GLU A 185 1.71 10.09 20.38
C GLU A 185 0.67 9.53 19.40
N SER A 186 -0.26 8.72 19.90
CA SER A 186 -1.37 8.25 19.08
C SER A 186 -2.25 9.43 18.65
N GLY A 187 -2.70 9.42 17.39
CA GLY A 187 -3.56 10.46 16.85
C GLY A 187 -2.87 11.77 16.44
N THR A 188 -1.54 11.85 16.39
CA THR A 188 -0.82 13.07 15.93
C THR A 188 -0.72 13.21 14.40
N GLY A 189 -1.05 12.16 13.64
CA GLY A 189 -0.98 12.17 12.16
C GLY A 189 0.32 11.57 11.58
N LYS A 190 0.97 10.62 12.27
CA LYS A 190 2.21 9.97 11.79
C LYS A 190 2.08 9.36 10.38
N GLU A 191 0.93 8.79 10.07
CA GLU A 191 0.63 8.25 8.74
C GLU A 191 0.62 9.34 7.65
N LEU A 192 0.08 10.53 7.94
CA LEU A 192 0.10 11.66 7.00
C LEU A 192 1.54 12.06 6.65
N PHE A 193 2.42 12.09 7.65
CA PHE A 193 3.85 12.35 7.43
C PHE A 193 4.48 11.27 6.55
N ALA A 194 4.22 9.99 6.79
CA ALA A 194 4.77 8.92 5.97
C ALA A 194 4.31 8.99 4.51
N HIS A 195 3.01 9.24 4.28
CA HIS A 195 2.47 9.43 2.94
C HIS A 195 3.12 10.63 2.24
N ALA A 196 3.23 11.76 2.94
CA ALA A 196 3.80 12.98 2.39
C ALA A 196 5.29 12.80 2.02
N ILE A 197 6.08 12.14 2.88
CA ILE A 197 7.50 11.85 2.61
C ILE A 197 7.62 10.94 1.38
N HIS A 198 6.79 9.90 1.26
CA HIS A 198 6.83 9.01 0.11
C HIS A 198 6.48 9.74 -1.20
N LYS A 199 5.41 10.55 -1.19
CA LYS A 199 4.91 11.28 -2.37
C LYS A 199 5.89 12.35 -2.89
N GLU A 200 6.71 12.91 -2.01
CA GLU A 200 7.76 13.88 -2.35
C GLU A 200 9.13 13.22 -2.62
N SER A 201 9.23 11.90 -2.50
CA SER A 201 10.48 11.16 -2.75
C SER A 201 10.67 10.74 -4.21
N HIS A 202 11.87 10.27 -4.55
CA HIS A 202 12.17 9.65 -5.85
C HIS A 202 11.34 8.38 -6.10
N ARG A 203 10.81 7.75 -5.04
CA ARG A 203 9.99 6.52 -5.11
C ARG A 203 8.49 6.78 -5.17
N LYS A 204 8.05 8.02 -5.43
CA LYS A 204 6.62 8.41 -5.46
C LYS A 204 5.71 7.62 -6.42
N TYR A 205 6.29 6.95 -7.41
CA TYR A 205 5.57 6.09 -8.36
C TYR A 205 5.63 4.59 -7.99
N GLY A 206 6.43 4.24 -6.98
CA GLY A 206 6.51 2.89 -6.42
C GLY A 206 5.38 2.62 -5.43
N ASN A 207 5.25 1.37 -4.99
CA ASN A 207 4.20 1.01 -4.02
C ASN A 207 4.51 1.58 -2.63
N PHE A 208 3.48 2.07 -1.95
CA PHE A 208 3.50 2.41 -0.53
C PHE A 208 2.72 1.34 0.24
N VAL A 209 3.44 0.37 0.81
CA VAL A 209 2.82 -0.76 1.51
C VAL A 209 2.79 -0.49 3.00
N LYS A 210 1.59 -0.36 3.56
CA LYS A 210 1.37 -0.14 5.00
C LYS A 210 1.19 -1.46 5.74
N VAL A 211 1.91 -1.62 6.84
CA VAL A 211 1.77 -2.75 7.77
C VAL A 211 1.62 -2.20 9.18
N ASN A 212 0.50 -2.48 9.82
CA ASN A 212 0.30 -2.16 11.23
C ASN A 212 0.74 -3.35 12.09
N CYS A 213 1.82 -3.17 12.86
CA CYS A 213 2.43 -4.23 13.65
C CYS A 213 1.61 -4.63 14.89
N SER A 214 0.69 -3.77 15.36
CA SER A 214 -0.16 -4.06 16.52
C SER A 214 -1.49 -4.72 16.14
N ALA A 215 -1.98 -4.47 14.92
CA ALA A 215 -3.27 -4.99 14.45
C ALA A 215 -3.20 -6.46 13.98
N ILE A 216 -2.02 -6.93 13.57
CA ILE A 216 -1.84 -8.29 13.03
C ILE A 216 -1.53 -9.26 14.18
N PRO A 217 -2.26 -10.38 14.30
CA PRO A 217 -1.92 -11.44 15.25
C PRO A 217 -0.47 -11.89 15.11
N ARG A 218 0.21 -12.16 16.23
CA ARG A 218 1.65 -12.46 16.25
C ARG A 218 1.99 -13.65 15.35
N GLU A 219 1.13 -14.65 15.35
CA GLU A 219 1.25 -15.89 14.58
C GLU A 219 1.18 -15.65 13.07
N LEU A 220 0.46 -14.61 12.63
CA LEU A 220 0.26 -14.27 11.23
C LEU A 220 1.23 -13.20 10.72
N LEU A 221 1.86 -12.42 11.61
CA LEU A 221 2.73 -11.30 11.25
C LEU A 221 3.87 -11.73 10.32
N GLU A 222 4.43 -12.92 10.53
CA GLU A 222 5.46 -13.47 9.64
C GLU A 222 4.93 -13.76 8.24
N LEU A 223 3.76 -14.41 8.14
CA LEU A 223 3.14 -14.75 6.87
C LEU A 223 2.73 -13.50 6.09
N GLU A 224 2.23 -12.46 6.76
CA GLU A 224 1.89 -11.18 6.12
C GLU A 224 3.14 -10.44 5.61
N LEU A 225 4.21 -10.41 6.40
CA LEU A 225 5.43 -9.67 6.03
C LEU A 225 6.23 -10.37 4.91
N PHE A 226 6.40 -11.69 5.02
CA PHE A 226 7.33 -12.45 4.18
C PHE A 226 6.64 -13.34 3.13
N GLY A 227 5.33 -13.57 3.24
CA GLY A 227 4.58 -14.43 2.33
C GLY A 227 4.81 -15.92 2.58
N HIS A 228 4.15 -16.75 1.78
CA HIS A 228 4.37 -18.20 1.75
C HIS A 228 4.13 -18.75 0.34
N GLN A 229 4.88 -19.80 -0.01
CA GLN A 229 4.65 -20.58 -1.23
C GLN A 229 3.59 -21.66 -1.01
N GLU A 230 3.01 -22.13 -2.11
CA GLU A 230 2.17 -23.33 -2.11
C GLU A 230 2.91 -24.49 -1.42
N GLY A 231 2.25 -25.09 -0.45
CA GLY A 231 2.77 -26.22 0.30
C GLY A 231 1.71 -26.81 1.21
N PHE A 232 1.73 -28.14 1.36
CA PHE A 232 0.86 -28.85 2.28
C PHE A 232 1.33 -28.61 3.72
N PHE A 233 0.78 -27.60 4.38
CA PHE A 233 0.70 -27.61 5.84
C PHE A 233 -0.74 -28.01 6.20
N THR A 234 -0.88 -29.11 6.94
CA THR A 234 -2.15 -29.62 7.48
C THR A 234 -3.25 -29.96 6.46
N GLY A 235 -2.90 -30.47 5.27
CA GLY A 235 -3.91 -31.03 4.33
C GLY A 235 -4.79 -30.03 3.59
N VAL A 236 -4.61 -28.72 3.79
CA VAL A 236 -5.33 -27.67 3.07
C VAL A 236 -4.39 -27.01 2.06
N LYS A 237 -4.77 -26.97 0.78
CA LYS A 237 -4.09 -26.16 -0.24
C LYS A 237 -4.20 -24.69 0.15
N LYS A 238 -3.13 -24.12 0.71
CA LYS A 238 -3.02 -22.66 0.87
C LYS A 238 -2.49 -22.08 -0.43
N GLU A 239 -3.27 -21.19 -1.04
CA GLU A 239 -2.88 -20.41 -2.21
C GLU A 239 -1.58 -19.64 -1.94
N TYR A 240 -0.74 -19.51 -2.96
CA TYR A 240 0.45 -18.67 -2.92
C TYR A 240 0.11 -17.24 -2.49
N LYS A 241 0.71 -16.75 -1.40
CA LYS A 241 0.54 -15.36 -0.94
C LYS A 241 1.87 -14.60 -0.93
N ILE A 242 1.91 -13.53 -1.70
CA ILE A 242 3.03 -12.59 -1.76
C ILE A 242 3.12 -11.81 -0.43
N GLY A 243 4.32 -11.70 0.13
CA GLY A 243 4.58 -10.94 1.35
C GLY A 243 4.65 -9.42 1.14
N ASN A 244 4.33 -8.65 2.17
CA ASN A 244 4.34 -7.18 2.12
C ASN A 244 5.70 -6.58 1.76
N PHE A 245 6.82 -7.20 2.18
CA PHE A 245 8.15 -6.74 1.78
C PHE A 245 8.39 -6.87 0.27
N GLN A 246 7.88 -7.93 -0.35
CA GLN A 246 7.99 -8.13 -1.80
C GLN A 246 7.06 -7.16 -2.54
N LEU A 247 5.84 -6.93 -2.04
CA LEU A 247 4.92 -5.94 -2.59
C LEU A 247 5.49 -4.51 -2.55
N ALA A 248 6.33 -4.21 -1.57
CA ALA A 248 6.94 -2.90 -1.40
C ALA A 248 8.18 -2.68 -2.30
N SER A 249 8.66 -3.72 -2.99
CA SER A 249 9.87 -3.63 -3.82
C SER A 249 9.75 -2.52 -4.89
N GLY A 250 10.81 -1.71 -5.03
CA GLY A 250 10.82 -0.49 -5.85
C GLY A 250 10.10 0.70 -5.20
N GLY A 251 9.56 0.55 -4.00
CA GLY A 251 8.75 1.54 -3.29
C GLY A 251 9.14 1.73 -1.83
N THR A 252 8.15 1.86 -0.96
CA THR A 252 8.32 2.10 0.48
C THR A 252 7.46 1.14 1.29
N ILE A 253 8.05 0.51 2.30
CA ILE A 253 7.30 -0.17 3.34
C ILE A 253 7.15 0.74 4.56
N PHE A 254 5.92 0.88 5.02
CA PHE A 254 5.55 1.68 6.17
C PHE A 254 5.12 0.77 7.32
N LEU A 255 5.96 0.70 8.36
CA LEU A 255 5.76 -0.12 9.55
C LEU A 255 5.18 0.73 10.68
N ASP A 256 3.87 0.70 10.85
CA ASP A 256 3.18 1.42 11.91
C ASP A 256 3.30 0.66 13.24
N GLU A 257 3.54 1.39 14.33
CA GLU A 257 3.68 0.85 15.69
C GLU A 257 4.78 -0.23 15.83
N ILE A 258 5.98 0.04 15.29
CA ILE A 258 7.12 -0.90 15.33
C ILE A 258 7.53 -1.31 16.76
N GLY A 259 7.20 -0.48 17.75
CA GLY A 259 7.43 -0.77 19.17
C GLY A 259 6.49 -1.82 19.77
N ASP A 260 5.49 -2.30 19.03
CA ASP A 260 4.63 -3.42 19.42
C ASP A 260 5.07 -4.75 18.79
N MET A 261 6.11 -4.72 17.95
CA MET A 261 6.61 -5.90 17.28
C MET A 261 7.29 -6.89 18.24
N PRO A 262 6.93 -8.20 18.19
CA PRO A 262 7.59 -9.23 18.97
C PRO A 262 9.10 -9.32 18.70
N LEU A 263 9.88 -9.63 19.75
CA LEU A 263 11.35 -9.66 19.69
C LEU A 263 11.91 -10.61 18.61
N TYR A 264 11.26 -11.76 18.39
CA TYR A 264 11.69 -12.72 17.35
C TYR A 264 11.53 -12.17 15.93
N MET A 265 10.53 -11.29 15.69
CA MET A 265 10.31 -10.65 14.40
C MET A 265 11.31 -9.53 14.12
N GLN A 266 11.76 -8.84 15.17
CA GLN A 266 12.76 -7.77 15.05
C GLN A 266 14.06 -8.30 14.41
N GLY A 267 14.49 -9.51 14.77
CA GLY A 267 15.66 -10.15 14.15
C GLY A 267 15.46 -10.47 12.66
N LYS A 268 14.24 -10.80 12.23
CA LYS A 268 13.92 -11.05 10.81
C LYS A 268 13.88 -9.74 10.01
N ILE A 269 13.31 -8.67 10.56
CA ILE A 269 13.32 -7.34 9.94
C ILE A 269 14.74 -6.80 9.81
N LEU A 270 15.57 -6.97 10.84
CA LEU A 270 16.97 -6.56 10.80
C LEU A 270 17.70 -7.16 9.60
N LYS A 271 17.50 -8.45 9.32
CA LYS A 271 18.10 -9.12 8.16
C LYS A 271 17.67 -8.46 6.85
N VAL A 272 16.38 -8.15 6.69
CA VAL A 272 15.89 -7.43 5.49
C VAL A 272 16.55 -6.06 5.35
N LEU A 273 16.68 -5.30 6.46
CA LEU A 273 17.28 -3.98 6.47
C LEU A 273 18.80 -3.96 6.22
N GLN A 274 19.50 -5.04 6.55
CA GLN A 274 20.94 -5.19 6.37
C GLN A 274 21.28 -5.79 5.01
N GLU A 275 20.67 -6.93 4.68
CA GLU A 275 20.99 -7.73 3.48
C GLU A 275 20.26 -7.20 2.24
N LYS A 276 19.25 -6.34 2.40
CA LYS A 276 18.31 -5.93 1.34
C LYS A 276 17.75 -7.14 0.59
N GLN A 277 17.51 -8.23 1.32
CA GLN A 277 17.05 -9.50 0.78
C GLN A 277 15.95 -10.06 1.67
N VAL A 278 14.98 -10.73 1.06
CA VAL A 278 14.04 -11.59 1.78
C VAL A 278 14.43 -13.04 1.52
N LYS A 279 14.58 -13.79 2.61
CA LYS A 279 14.94 -15.21 2.57
C LYS A 279 13.97 -15.95 1.64
N LYS A 280 14.50 -16.67 0.65
CA LYS A 280 13.80 -17.43 -0.43
C LYS A 280 13.43 -16.67 -1.72
N ILE A 281 13.61 -15.34 -1.81
CA ILE A 281 13.15 -14.56 -2.98
C ILE A 281 14.27 -13.75 -3.64
N GLY A 282 15.32 -13.37 -2.89
CA GLY A 282 16.48 -12.63 -3.42
C GLY A 282 16.48 -11.16 -3.01
N ALA A 283 17.21 -10.33 -3.78
CA ALA A 283 17.41 -8.91 -3.50
C ALA A 283 16.13 -8.08 -3.72
N ILE A 284 15.83 -7.21 -2.75
CA ILE A 284 14.66 -6.33 -2.73
C ILE A 284 15.16 -4.92 -2.43
N ASP A 285 14.84 -3.99 -3.31
CA ASP A 285 15.14 -2.58 -3.13
C ASP A 285 13.92 -1.86 -2.53
N ILE A 286 13.98 -1.58 -1.23
CA ILE A 286 12.91 -0.94 -0.48
C ILE A 286 13.45 0.21 0.37
N ARG A 287 12.63 1.25 0.49
CA ARG A 287 12.79 2.25 1.54
C ARG A 287 11.93 1.85 2.76
N VAL A 288 12.45 2.03 3.97
CA VAL A 288 11.70 1.73 5.19
C VAL A 288 11.35 3.01 5.95
N MET A 289 10.07 3.15 6.26
CA MET A 289 9.56 4.16 7.20
C MET A 289 8.88 3.43 8.36
N ALA A 290 9.20 3.79 9.59
CA ALA A 290 8.60 3.19 10.77
C ALA A 290 8.00 4.26 11.69
N THR A 291 6.95 3.90 12.44
CA THR A 291 6.40 4.77 13.47
C THR A 291 6.41 4.12 14.84
N THR A 292 6.42 4.94 15.87
CA THR A 292 6.15 4.50 17.24
C THR A 292 5.63 5.65 18.10
N ASN A 293 4.82 5.30 19.10
CA ASN A 293 4.47 6.16 20.23
C ASN A 293 5.26 5.81 21.49
N LYS A 294 6.11 4.77 21.46
CA LYS A 294 6.90 4.31 22.60
C LYS A 294 8.31 4.88 22.55
N ASN A 295 8.93 4.96 23.71
CA ASN A 295 10.34 5.32 23.82
C ASN A 295 11.21 4.09 23.52
N LEU A 296 11.67 3.95 22.27
CA LEU A 296 12.48 2.79 21.85
C LEU A 296 13.81 2.69 22.60
N SER A 297 14.46 3.81 22.95
CA SER A 297 15.73 3.76 23.69
C SER A 297 15.56 3.25 25.12
N LYS A 298 14.40 3.50 25.75
CA LYS A 298 14.02 2.84 27.01
C LYS A 298 13.75 1.34 26.79
N MET A 299 13.03 0.97 25.73
CA MET A 299 12.75 -0.44 25.43
C MET A 299 14.01 -1.27 25.12
N VAL A 300 15.04 -0.65 24.52
CA VAL A 300 16.34 -1.29 24.31
C VAL A 300 17.00 -1.61 25.65
N ARG A 301 17.04 -0.65 26.58
CA ARG A 301 17.58 -0.87 27.94
C ARG A 301 16.82 -1.94 28.73
N GLU A 302 15.52 -2.09 28.46
CA GLU A 302 14.68 -3.12 29.08
C GLU A 302 14.73 -4.48 28.36
N GLY A 303 15.52 -4.64 27.28
CA GLY A 303 15.59 -5.87 26.50
C GLY A 303 14.33 -6.20 25.68
N LYS A 304 13.39 -5.26 25.55
CA LYS A 304 12.14 -5.41 24.79
C LYS A 304 12.26 -5.02 23.32
N PHE A 305 13.34 -4.34 22.96
CA PHE A 305 13.65 -3.97 21.59
C PHE A 305 15.14 -4.19 21.33
N ARG A 306 15.51 -4.70 20.16
CA ARG A 306 16.91 -4.96 19.83
C ARG A 306 17.64 -3.66 19.51
N GLU A 307 18.84 -3.53 20.08
CA GLU A 307 19.71 -2.36 19.89
C GLU A 307 20.15 -2.19 18.42
N ASP A 308 20.52 -3.29 17.77
CA ASP A 308 20.95 -3.31 16.36
C ASP A 308 19.86 -2.80 15.39
N LEU A 309 18.62 -3.23 15.59
CA LEU A 309 17.46 -2.75 14.81
C LEU A 309 17.17 -1.28 15.09
N TYR A 310 17.29 -0.84 16.35
CA TYR A 310 17.05 0.55 16.72
C TYR A 310 17.97 1.50 15.95
N TYR A 311 19.28 1.24 15.92
CA TYR A 311 20.21 2.09 15.19
C TYR A 311 19.98 2.08 13.68
N ARG A 312 19.54 0.95 13.11
CA ARG A 312 19.25 0.85 11.67
C ARG A 312 17.97 1.58 11.25
N LEU A 313 16.98 1.67 12.14
CA LEU A 313 15.74 2.43 11.92
C LEU A 313 15.92 3.93 12.21
N ASN A 314 16.68 4.26 13.26
CA ASN A 314 16.84 5.62 13.78
C ASN A 314 17.90 6.44 13.01
N VAL A 315 17.86 6.42 11.67
CA VAL A 315 18.78 7.19 10.83
C VAL A 315 18.29 8.64 10.71
N ILE A 316 17.04 8.83 10.27
CA ILE A 316 16.36 10.12 10.31
C ILE A 316 15.21 10.04 11.29
N ASN A 317 15.30 10.79 12.38
CA ASN A 317 14.29 10.82 13.43
C ASN A 317 13.43 12.08 13.32
N ILE A 318 12.12 11.91 13.18
CA ILE A 318 11.16 13.01 13.10
C ILE A 318 10.20 12.91 14.28
N ASN A 319 10.36 13.82 15.23
CA ASN A 319 9.45 13.99 16.35
C ASN A 319 8.23 14.82 15.91
N ILE A 320 7.06 14.19 15.91
CA ILE A 320 5.79 14.81 15.56
C ILE A 320 5.14 15.33 16.86
N PRO A 321 4.96 16.65 16.99
CA PRO A 321 4.49 17.26 18.24
C PRO A 321 3.05 16.86 18.55
N SER A 322 2.79 16.64 19.84
CA SER A 322 1.42 16.49 20.37
C SER A 322 0.61 17.78 20.17
N LEU A 323 -0.72 17.68 20.14
CA LEU A 323 -1.60 18.82 19.89
C LEU A 323 -1.48 19.88 21.00
N ARG A 324 -1.27 19.46 22.25
CA ARG A 324 -1.01 20.35 23.40
C ARG A 324 0.26 21.19 23.28
N GLU A 325 1.23 20.75 22.47
CA GLU A 325 2.45 21.49 22.21
C GLU A 325 2.31 22.53 21.09
N ARG A 326 1.17 22.53 20.40
CA ARG A 326 0.84 23.44 19.29
C ARG A 326 -0.57 24.03 19.42
N PRO A 327 -0.89 24.74 20.52
CA PRO A 327 -2.25 25.23 20.78
C PRO A 327 -2.75 26.20 19.70
N LYS A 328 -1.85 26.98 19.07
CA LYS A 328 -2.20 27.88 17.96
C LYS A 328 -2.78 27.14 16.75
N ASP A 329 -2.35 25.90 16.53
CA ASP A 329 -2.84 25.09 15.40
C ASP A 329 -4.24 24.53 15.66
N ILE A 330 -4.72 24.51 16.91
CA ILE A 330 -6.05 23.97 17.25
C ILE A 330 -7.14 24.75 16.53
N VAL A 331 -7.05 26.07 16.46
CA VAL A 331 -8.06 26.92 15.78
C VAL A 331 -8.15 26.57 14.30
N THR A 332 -7.01 26.59 13.59
CA THR A 332 -6.94 26.28 12.16
C THR A 332 -7.40 24.84 11.88
N LEU A 333 -6.98 23.90 12.73
CA LEU A 333 -7.33 22.49 12.60
C LEU A 333 -8.83 22.26 12.86
N THR A 334 -9.41 22.92 13.86
CA THR A 334 -10.85 22.85 14.15
C THR A 334 -11.68 23.36 12.97
N ASN A 335 -11.31 24.49 12.38
CA ASN A 335 -12.02 25.03 11.22
C ASN A 335 -11.93 24.08 10.01
N TYR A 336 -10.74 23.55 9.73
CA TYR A 336 -10.54 22.56 8.67
C TYR A 336 -11.37 21.28 8.89
N LEU A 337 -11.34 20.73 10.12
CA LEU A 337 -12.10 19.53 10.46
C LEU A 337 -13.60 19.79 10.39
N LEU A 338 -14.06 20.96 10.83
CA LEU A 338 -15.46 21.35 10.75
C LEU A 338 -15.95 21.35 9.30
N GLU A 339 -15.24 22.00 8.38
CA GLU A 339 -15.59 22.03 6.96
C GLU A 339 -15.63 20.61 6.36
N LYS A 340 -14.59 19.81 6.65
CA LYS A 340 -14.49 18.41 6.20
C LYS A 340 -15.69 17.57 6.69
N ILE A 341 -16.05 17.70 7.96
CA ILE A 341 -17.13 16.93 8.59
C ILE A 341 -18.49 17.41 8.09
N CYS A 342 -18.73 18.72 7.99
CA CYS A 342 -19.95 19.30 7.45
C CYS A 342 -20.23 18.80 6.02
N LYS A 343 -19.21 18.77 5.17
CA LYS A 343 -19.31 18.22 3.80
C LYS A 343 -19.66 16.73 3.81
N LYS A 344 -19.04 15.95 4.70
CA LYS A 344 -19.29 14.50 4.85
C LYS A 344 -20.72 14.22 5.33
N LEU A 345 -21.22 15.00 6.29
CA LEU A 345 -22.54 14.83 6.91
C LEU A 345 -23.66 15.57 6.18
N GLN A 346 -23.34 16.31 5.09
CA GLN A 346 -24.28 17.16 4.36
C GLN A 346 -25.06 18.13 5.29
N LYS A 347 -24.34 18.70 6.26
CA LYS A 347 -24.91 19.55 7.31
C LYS A 347 -24.19 20.89 7.37
N GLU A 348 -24.97 21.98 7.41
CA GLU A 348 -24.43 23.33 7.53
C GLU A 348 -24.32 23.75 9.00
N VAL A 349 -23.13 24.22 9.38
CA VAL A 349 -22.82 24.76 10.72
C VAL A 349 -22.04 26.06 10.51
N GLN A 350 -22.47 27.14 11.16
CA GLN A 350 -21.88 28.48 10.98
C GLN A 350 -20.49 28.66 11.59
N GLY A 351 -20.03 27.70 12.40
CA GLY A 351 -18.74 27.76 13.07
C GLY A 351 -18.80 27.38 14.55
N VAL A 352 -17.71 27.67 15.25
CA VAL A 352 -17.55 27.45 16.69
C VAL A 352 -17.64 28.78 17.43
N SER A 353 -18.43 28.84 18.49
CA SER A 353 -18.50 30.03 19.36
C SER A 353 -17.16 30.29 20.05
N SER A 354 -16.83 31.56 20.32
CA SER A 354 -15.57 31.95 20.97
C SER A 354 -15.32 31.20 22.27
N LYS A 355 -16.33 31.14 23.17
CA LYS A 355 -16.25 30.42 24.43
C LYS A 355 -15.98 28.92 24.26
N ALA A 356 -16.52 28.28 23.22
CA ALA A 356 -16.24 26.89 22.92
C ALA A 356 -14.81 26.72 22.36
N MET A 357 -14.38 27.63 21.48
CA MET A 357 -13.02 27.63 20.93
C MET A 357 -11.95 27.81 22.02
N ASP A 358 -12.18 28.69 23.00
CA ASP A 358 -11.27 28.88 24.14
C ASP A 358 -11.10 27.59 24.94
N ARG A 359 -12.20 26.85 25.17
CA ARG A 359 -12.17 25.55 25.82
C ARG A 359 -11.39 24.53 25.02
N LEU A 360 -11.62 24.45 23.71
CA LEU A 360 -10.86 23.58 22.82
C LEU A 360 -9.36 23.90 22.85
N GLN A 361 -8.96 25.17 22.86
CA GLN A 361 -7.55 25.56 22.92
C GLN A 361 -6.87 25.23 24.27
N SER A 362 -7.61 25.31 25.37
CA SER A 362 -7.09 25.06 26.73
C SER A 362 -7.00 23.57 27.11
N TYR A 363 -7.64 22.69 26.35
CA TYR A 363 -7.70 21.26 26.67
C TYR A 363 -6.40 20.52 26.34
N SER A 364 -6.08 19.47 27.09
CA SER A 364 -4.79 18.78 26.99
C SER A 364 -4.67 17.81 25.80
N TRP A 365 -5.78 17.42 25.17
CA TRP A 365 -5.83 16.59 23.96
C TRP A 365 -4.92 15.35 23.98
N HIS A 366 -5.08 14.46 24.97
CA HIS A 366 -4.31 13.22 25.08
C HIS A 366 -4.45 12.30 23.85
N GLY A 367 -5.62 12.31 23.18
CA GLY A 367 -5.84 11.59 21.92
C GLY A 367 -5.54 12.42 20.66
N ASN A 368 -4.91 13.60 20.84
CA ASN A 368 -4.44 14.49 19.79
C ASN A 368 -5.52 14.82 18.73
N VAL A 369 -5.16 14.82 17.45
CA VAL A 369 -6.05 15.20 16.34
C VAL A 369 -7.22 14.24 16.20
N ARG A 370 -7.01 12.94 16.45
CA ARG A 370 -8.09 11.93 16.42
C ARG A 370 -9.17 12.23 17.46
N GLN A 371 -8.77 12.65 18.67
CA GLN A 371 -9.73 13.06 19.70
C GLN A 371 -10.45 14.35 19.30
N LEU A 372 -9.74 15.34 18.76
CA LEU A 372 -10.35 16.58 18.29
C LEU A 372 -11.38 16.32 17.19
N GLU A 373 -11.04 15.51 16.17
CA GLU A 373 -11.95 15.14 15.08
C GLU A 373 -13.24 14.50 15.64
N ASN A 374 -13.12 13.53 16.54
CA ASN A 374 -14.29 12.88 17.18
C ASN A 374 -15.16 13.87 17.95
N VAL A 375 -14.55 14.83 18.66
CA VAL A 375 -15.27 15.85 19.44
C VAL A 375 -16.03 16.80 18.52
N ILE A 376 -15.40 17.25 17.44
CA ILE A 376 -16.05 18.13 16.46
C ILE A 376 -17.15 17.38 15.72
N GLU A 377 -16.94 16.11 15.32
CA GLU A 377 -17.97 15.28 14.69
C GLU A 377 -19.20 15.10 15.60
N ARG A 378 -18.97 14.83 16.89
CA ARG A 378 -20.05 14.78 17.88
C ARG A 378 -20.79 16.12 18.00
N ALA A 379 -20.05 17.23 18.09
CA ALA A 379 -20.65 18.56 18.22
C ALA A 379 -21.48 18.94 16.98
N VAL A 380 -21.00 18.64 15.77
CA VAL A 380 -21.75 18.86 14.52
C VAL A 380 -23.05 18.06 14.52
N ASN A 381 -23.05 16.82 14.99
CA ASN A 381 -24.27 16.02 15.08
C ASN A 381 -25.30 16.60 16.06
N MET A 382 -24.85 17.20 17.17
CA MET A 382 -25.72 17.77 18.21
C MET A 382 -26.29 19.16 17.88
N VAL A 383 -25.62 19.93 17.02
CA VAL A 383 -26.04 21.30 16.66
C VAL A 383 -27.27 21.28 15.75
N GLU A 384 -28.19 22.23 15.91
CA GLU A 384 -29.31 22.43 14.97
C GLU A 384 -28.83 22.90 13.59
N TYR A 385 -29.65 22.71 12.55
CA TYR A 385 -29.29 23.14 11.19
C TYR A 385 -28.92 24.64 11.15
N ASN A 386 -27.79 24.98 10.54
CA ASN A 386 -27.27 26.36 10.45
C ASN A 386 -26.96 26.99 11.83
N GLY A 387 -26.80 26.19 12.89
CA GLY A 387 -26.41 26.66 14.21
C GLY A 387 -24.89 26.86 14.38
N LYS A 388 -24.48 27.34 15.56
CA LYS A 388 -23.06 27.42 15.99
C LYS A 388 -22.76 26.38 17.07
N ILE A 389 -21.55 25.82 17.05
CA ILE A 389 -21.07 24.94 18.12
C ILE A 389 -20.83 25.78 19.39
N LYS A 390 -21.63 25.51 20.41
CA LYS A 390 -21.55 26.10 21.75
C LYS A 390 -20.92 25.13 22.73
N ILE A 391 -20.60 25.62 23.94
CA ILE A 391 -20.03 24.80 25.03
C ILE A 391 -20.92 23.58 25.32
N GLU A 392 -22.24 23.73 25.30
CA GLU A 392 -23.21 22.66 25.58
C GLU A 392 -23.15 21.49 24.59
N HIS A 393 -22.64 21.72 23.38
CA HIS A 393 -22.45 20.67 22.37
C HIS A 393 -21.12 19.92 22.52
N LEU A 394 -20.22 20.40 23.38
CA LEU A 394 -18.94 19.76 23.65
C LEU A 394 -19.08 18.72 24.78
N PRO A 395 -18.30 17.62 24.74
CA PRO A 395 -18.25 16.64 25.82
C PRO A 395 -17.91 17.26 27.19
N GLN A 396 -18.45 16.69 28.26
CA GLN A 396 -18.27 17.21 29.62
C GLN A 396 -16.80 17.23 30.07
N GLU A 397 -15.99 16.30 29.55
CA GLU A 397 -14.56 16.21 29.82
C GLU A 397 -13.80 17.46 29.34
N ILE A 398 -14.29 18.13 28.30
CA ILE A 398 -13.65 19.31 27.67
C ILE A 398 -14.23 20.61 28.21
N THR A 399 -15.54 20.63 28.47
CA THR A 399 -16.19 21.80 29.09
C THR A 399 -15.71 22.01 30.50
N GLY A 400 -15.19 20.95 31.15
CA GLY A 400 -14.64 20.99 32.48
C GLY A 400 -15.67 21.54 33.42
N LYS A 401 -16.71 20.75 33.74
CA LYS A 401 -17.42 20.89 35.03
C LYS A 401 -16.41 20.63 36.16
N ILE A 402 -15.45 21.53 36.28
CA ILE A 402 -14.92 21.99 37.54
C ILE A 402 -16.16 22.60 38.18
N THR A 403 -16.75 21.88 39.13
CA THR A 403 -17.39 22.56 40.25
C THR A 403 -16.38 23.64 40.65
N LYS A 404 -16.66 24.90 40.34
CA LYS A 404 -15.92 26.00 40.92
C LYS A 404 -16.07 25.77 42.42
N PHE A 405 -15.06 25.20 43.06
CA PHE A 405 -14.78 25.57 44.43
C PHE A 405 -14.19 26.97 44.31
N SER A 406 -15.08 27.96 44.13
CA SER A 406 -14.75 29.30 44.56
C SER A 406 -14.46 29.13 46.05
N VAL A 407 -13.25 29.50 46.47
CA VAL A 407 -13.02 29.81 47.88
C VAL A 407 -13.75 31.13 48.12
N GLU A 408 -15.08 31.06 48.23
CA GLU A 408 -15.85 32.11 48.86
C GLU A 408 -15.37 32.17 50.32
N LYS A 409 -15.19 33.38 50.86
CA LYS A 409 -14.88 33.51 52.29
C LYS A 409 -15.98 32.76 53.04
N LEU A 410 -15.60 31.92 54.01
CA LEU A 410 -16.55 31.14 54.80
C LEU A 410 -17.68 32.03 55.35
N GLU A 411 -17.35 33.27 55.69
CA GLU A 411 -18.30 34.27 56.18
C GLU A 411 -19.39 34.64 55.15
N ASP A 412 -19.05 34.73 53.87
CA ASP A 412 -19.99 35.07 52.79
C ASP A 412 -20.90 33.87 52.46
N VAL A 413 -20.33 32.66 52.46
CA VAL A 413 -21.09 31.41 52.29
C VAL A 413 -22.08 31.24 53.43
N MET A 414 -21.64 31.40 54.68
CA MET A 414 -22.51 31.30 55.85
C MET A 414 -23.63 32.33 55.81
N LYS A 415 -23.35 33.60 55.45
CA LYS A 415 -24.39 34.64 55.33
C LYS A 415 -25.42 34.30 54.27
N LYS A 416 -24.97 33.82 53.11
CA LYS A 416 -25.86 33.46 52.00
C LYS A 416 -26.72 32.24 52.33
N THR A 417 -26.11 31.18 52.84
CA THR A 417 -26.82 29.96 53.27
C THR A 417 -27.79 30.27 54.40
N GLU A 418 -27.40 31.04 55.40
CA GLU A 418 -28.28 31.45 56.50
C GLU A 418 -29.49 32.24 56.01
N LYS A 419 -29.30 33.20 55.09
CA LYS A 419 -30.38 33.96 54.48
C LYS A 419 -31.34 33.07 53.69
N GLU A 420 -30.82 32.17 52.87
CA GLU A 420 -31.62 31.22 52.08
C GLU A 420 -32.39 30.24 52.95
N THR A 421 -31.77 29.70 54.01
CA THR A 421 -32.41 28.79 54.96
C THR A 421 -33.57 29.48 55.70
N ILE A 422 -33.39 30.73 56.14
CA ILE A 422 -34.46 31.51 56.77
C ILE A 422 -35.60 31.78 55.78
N LEU A 423 -35.29 32.18 54.54
CA LEU A 423 -36.31 32.43 53.50
C LEU A 423 -37.10 31.17 53.14
N ASN A 424 -36.43 30.03 53.01
CA ASN A 424 -37.09 28.76 52.68
C ASN A 424 -37.99 28.28 53.83
N ALA A 425 -37.53 28.42 55.07
CA ALA A 425 -38.36 28.08 56.23
C ALA A 425 -39.52 29.07 56.41
N LEU A 426 -39.35 30.36 56.11
CA LEU A 426 -40.45 31.32 56.09
C LEU A 426 -41.49 30.97 55.02
N ARG A 427 -41.05 30.57 53.81
CA ARG A 427 -41.94 30.11 52.74
C ARG A 427 -42.67 28.81 53.09
N ALA A 428 -41.98 27.85 53.71
CA ALA A 428 -42.57 26.56 54.07
C ALA A 428 -43.64 26.66 55.16
N PHE A 429 -43.64 27.73 55.96
CA PHE A 429 -44.61 27.99 57.01
C PHE A 429 -45.42 29.28 56.75
N ASP A 430 -45.56 29.70 55.48
CA ASP A 430 -46.37 30.86 55.05
C ASP A 430 -46.15 32.15 55.87
N GLY A 431 -44.90 32.42 56.23
CA GLY A 431 -44.50 33.60 57.00
C GLY A 431 -44.76 33.50 58.52
N ASN A 432 -45.14 32.34 59.05
CA ASN A 432 -45.35 32.13 60.48
C ASN A 432 -44.01 32.07 61.26
N LYS A 433 -43.59 33.23 61.75
CA LYS A 433 -42.31 33.44 62.46
C LYS A 433 -42.09 32.53 63.67
N THR A 434 -43.16 32.12 64.37
CA THR A 434 -43.06 31.23 65.53
C THR A 434 -42.77 29.78 65.11
N GLN A 435 -43.44 29.30 64.07
CA GLN A 435 -43.20 27.97 63.52
C GLN A 435 -41.85 27.88 62.81
N THR A 436 -41.47 28.93 62.07
CA THR A 436 -40.16 29.04 61.43
C THR A 436 -39.02 29.00 62.45
N ALA A 437 -39.11 29.76 63.56
CA ALA A 437 -38.08 29.75 64.61
C ALA A 437 -37.93 28.35 65.23
N LYS A 438 -39.06 27.67 65.50
CA LYS A 438 -39.08 26.31 66.05
C LYS A 438 -38.49 25.28 65.08
N ALA A 439 -38.83 25.37 63.79
CA ALA A 439 -38.32 24.48 62.75
C ALA A 439 -36.81 24.67 62.48
N LEU A 440 -36.32 25.90 62.63
CA LEU A 440 -34.89 26.23 62.54
C LEU A 440 -34.12 26.03 63.84
N ASN A 441 -34.80 25.57 64.91
CA ASN A 441 -34.25 25.34 66.24
C ASN A 441 -33.51 26.56 66.84
N ILE A 442 -34.09 27.76 66.67
CA ILE A 442 -33.58 29.02 67.21
C ILE A 442 -34.66 29.77 67.98
N SER A 443 -34.26 30.67 68.88
CA SER A 443 -35.21 31.53 69.58
C SER A 443 -35.89 32.50 68.61
N ARG A 444 -37.12 32.91 68.93
CA ARG A 444 -37.86 33.89 68.12
C ARG A 444 -37.09 35.22 68.01
N THR A 445 -36.45 35.66 69.09
CA THR A 445 -35.61 36.87 69.12
C THR A 445 -34.44 36.75 68.15
N THR A 446 -33.75 35.61 68.15
CA THR A 446 -32.62 35.33 67.25
C THR A 446 -33.05 35.28 65.78
N LEU A 447 -34.26 34.79 65.49
CA LEU A 447 -34.81 34.82 64.14
C LEU A 447 -35.02 36.27 63.65
N TYR A 448 -35.61 37.15 64.48
CA TYR A 448 -35.79 38.56 64.12
C TYR A 448 -34.46 39.28 63.89
N GLU A 449 -33.48 39.10 64.78
CA GLU A 449 -32.14 39.67 64.61
C GLU A 449 -31.48 39.25 63.29
N LYS A 450 -31.58 37.95 62.93
CA LYS A 450 -31.05 37.43 61.67
C LYS A 450 -31.83 37.95 60.46
N MET A 451 -33.16 38.08 60.55
CA MET A 451 -33.97 38.68 59.47
C MET A 451 -33.59 40.13 59.20
N THR A 452 -33.41 40.94 60.26
CA THR A 452 -32.97 42.34 60.15
C THR A 452 -31.56 42.43 59.58
N LYS A 453 -30.63 41.60 60.09
CA LYS A 453 -29.23 41.55 59.62
C LYS A 453 -29.11 41.21 58.13
N HIS A 454 -30.02 40.38 57.60
CA HIS A 454 -30.02 39.93 56.20
C HIS A 454 -30.97 40.73 55.28
N GLY A 455 -31.65 41.75 55.81
CA GLY A 455 -32.61 42.57 55.07
C GLY A 455 -33.81 41.76 54.56
N ILE A 456 -34.28 40.78 55.32
CA ILE A 456 -35.43 39.93 54.96
C ILE A 456 -36.71 40.61 55.46
N LEU A 457 -37.53 41.08 54.53
CA LEU A 457 -38.89 41.55 54.77
C LEU A 457 -39.85 40.44 54.37
N PHE A 458 -40.49 39.83 55.35
CA PHE A 458 -41.41 38.70 55.19
C PHE A 458 -42.56 38.79 56.19
#